data_AF-A0A8S3W3D4-F1
#
_entry.id   AF-A0A8S3W3D4-F1
#
_cell.length_a   1.000
_cell.length_b   1.000
_cell.length_c   1.000
_cell.angle_alpha   90.00
_cell.angle_beta   90.00
_cell.angle_gamma   90.00
#
_symmetry.space_group_name_H-M   'P 1'
#
loop_
_entity.id
_entity.type
_entity.pdbx_description
1 polymer ?
#
loop_
_entity_poly.entity_id
_entity_poly.type
_entity_poly.pdbx_seq_one_letter_code
_entity_poly.pdbx_strand_id
1 'polypeptide(L)'
;MPTNVLSSCRAENFGRAYKKACDAEVKSGFLVLLGPGGMRQDVRVVVYRTSLEHFAVIYPRKRLSKSIGVVNLRNTSVERVDSNSGFFVRQKGYDNTISAKFLCSERDIEAWLLAFAPNKSSNCHHHASLPVLVEAEES
;
A
#
# COMPACT_ATOMS: atom_id res chain seq x y z
N MET A 1 23.56 -43.98 -17.08
CA MET A 1 22.66 -42.81 -16.95
C MET A 1 21.90 -42.94 -15.64
N PRO A 2 21.96 -41.97 -14.71
CA PRO A 2 21.08 -41.93 -13.56
C PRO A 2 19.96 -40.88 -13.72
N THR A 3 18.81 -41.23 -13.18
CA THR A 3 17.48 -40.67 -13.40
C THR A 3 17.28 -39.34 -12.67
N ASN A 4 16.80 -38.32 -13.38
CA ASN A 4 16.42 -37.02 -12.81
C ASN A 4 15.19 -37.19 -11.89
N VAL A 5 15.34 -36.87 -10.61
CA VAL A 5 14.23 -36.69 -9.67
C VAL A 5 13.64 -35.31 -9.92
N LEU A 6 12.56 -35.24 -10.69
CA LEU A 6 11.78 -34.02 -10.88
C LEU A 6 11.12 -33.65 -9.55
N SER A 7 11.68 -32.65 -8.87
CA SER A 7 11.04 -31.95 -7.76
C SER A 7 9.76 -31.31 -8.28
N SER A 8 8.62 -31.89 -7.94
CA SER A 8 7.30 -31.34 -8.25
C SER A 8 7.10 -30.06 -7.44
N CYS A 9 7.38 -28.92 -8.05
CA CYS A 9 6.93 -27.62 -7.58
C CYS A 9 5.40 -27.61 -7.65
N ARG A 10 4.73 -28.09 -6.59
CA ARG A 10 3.30 -27.85 -6.38
C ARG A 10 3.08 -26.35 -6.32
N ALA A 11 2.66 -25.77 -7.43
CA ALA A 11 1.94 -24.51 -7.43
C ALA A 11 0.62 -24.74 -6.70
N GLU A 12 0.61 -24.49 -5.39
CA GLU A 12 -0.61 -24.45 -4.60
C GLU A 12 -1.48 -23.29 -5.11
N ASN A 13 -2.34 -23.61 -6.06
CA ASN A 13 -3.45 -22.78 -6.53
C ASN A 13 -4.50 -22.67 -5.40
N PHE A 14 -4.15 -21.99 -4.30
CA PHE A 14 -5.14 -21.63 -3.29
C PHE A 14 -5.98 -20.44 -3.77
N GLY A 15 -7.19 -20.75 -4.22
CA GLY A 15 -8.32 -19.83 -4.17
C GLY A 15 -8.47 -18.87 -5.34
N ARG A 16 -8.86 -19.39 -6.51
CA ARG A 16 -9.69 -18.63 -7.46
C ARG A 16 -11.11 -18.48 -6.89
N ALA A 17 -11.24 -17.79 -5.76
CA ALA A 17 -12.49 -17.13 -5.45
C ALA A 17 -12.54 -15.88 -6.33
N TYR A 18 -13.61 -15.73 -7.12
CA TYR A 18 -13.87 -14.59 -7.99
C TYR A 18 -13.73 -13.27 -7.22
N LYS A 19 -12.52 -12.70 -7.19
CA LYS A 19 -12.34 -11.30 -6.85
C LYS A 19 -12.68 -10.55 -8.12
N LYS A 20 -13.88 -9.97 -8.15
CA LYS A 20 -14.10 -8.73 -8.89
C LYS A 20 -13.01 -7.80 -8.37
N ALA A 21 -11.89 -7.69 -9.09
CA ALA A 21 -10.82 -6.78 -8.73
C ALA A 21 -11.52 -5.43 -8.59
N CYS A 22 -11.52 -4.88 -7.38
CA CYS A 22 -12.02 -3.53 -7.19
C CYS A 22 -11.11 -2.67 -8.07
N ASP A 23 -11.65 -1.89 -9.00
CA ASP A 23 -10.84 -1.07 -9.93
C ASP A 23 -9.84 -0.14 -9.18
N ALA A 24 -10.06 0.05 -7.88
CA ALA A 24 -9.18 0.80 -6.99
C ALA A 24 -8.01 -0.02 -6.38
N GLU A 25 -7.97 -1.35 -6.48
CA GLU A 25 -6.88 -2.17 -5.92
C GLU A 25 -5.61 -2.01 -6.76
N VAL A 26 -4.59 -1.37 -6.19
CA VAL A 26 -3.31 -1.11 -6.87
C VAL A 26 -2.32 -2.26 -6.68
N LYS A 27 -2.28 -2.82 -5.47
CA LYS A 27 -1.38 -3.94 -5.14
C LYS A 27 -1.92 -4.70 -3.94
N SER A 28 -1.85 -6.02 -3.98
CA SER A 28 -1.98 -6.84 -2.78
C SER A 28 -0.93 -7.93 -2.73
N GLY A 29 -0.67 -8.42 -1.52
CA GLY A 29 0.28 -9.49 -1.30
C GLY A 29 0.52 -9.75 0.18
N PHE A 30 1.40 -10.72 0.45
CA PHE A 30 1.80 -11.07 1.79
C PHE A 30 3.11 -10.36 2.15
N LEU A 31 3.15 -9.79 3.34
CA LEU A 31 4.29 -9.10 3.93
C LEU A 31 4.51 -9.60 5.36
N VAL A 32 5.69 -9.32 5.92
CA VAL A 32 5.94 -9.50 7.36
C VAL A 32 5.95 -8.13 8.02
N LEU A 33 5.01 -7.87 8.91
CA LEU A 33 5.01 -6.68 9.76
C LEU A 33 5.92 -6.94 10.97
N LEU A 34 6.84 -6.01 11.23
CA LEU A 34 7.65 -6.02 12.44
C LEU A 34 7.01 -5.15 13.52
N GLY A 35 6.62 -5.80 14.61
CA GLY A 35 6.06 -5.15 15.79
C GLY A 35 7.14 -4.73 16.80
N PRO A 36 6.71 -4.09 17.91
CA PRO A 36 7.57 -3.75 19.03
C PRO A 36 8.34 -4.98 19.53
N GLY A 37 9.60 -4.80 19.93
CA GLY A 37 10.46 -5.90 20.40
C GLY A 37 10.89 -6.89 19.32
N GLY A 38 10.71 -6.57 18.03
CA GLY A 38 11.17 -7.41 16.92
C GLY A 38 10.22 -8.58 16.56
N MET A 39 9.01 -8.59 17.13
CA MET A 39 8.02 -9.61 16.79
C MET A 39 7.67 -9.58 15.30
N ARG A 40 7.66 -10.74 14.66
CA ARG A 40 7.32 -10.89 13.24
C ARG A 40 5.88 -11.36 13.09
N GLN A 41 5.06 -10.62 12.34
CA GLN A 41 3.68 -10.98 12.06
C GLN A 41 3.44 -11.09 10.55
N ASP A 42 3.05 -12.28 10.09
CA ASP A 42 2.62 -12.48 8.72
C ASP A 42 1.26 -11.79 8.47
N VAL A 43 1.25 -10.88 7.49
CA VAL A 43 0.08 -10.09 7.13
C VAL A 43 -0.20 -10.17 5.63
N ARG A 44 -1.46 -10.01 5.26
CA ARG A 44 -1.87 -9.67 3.90
C ARG A 44 -2.13 -8.18 3.85
N VAL A 45 -1.50 -7.49 2.92
CA VAL A 45 -1.72 -6.06 2.69
C VAL A 45 -2.44 -5.88 1.36
N VAL A 46 -3.41 -4.98 1.35
CA VAL A 46 -4.13 -4.55 0.14
C VAL A 46 -4.10 -3.03 0.07
N VAL A 47 -3.56 -2.49 -1.00
CA VAL A 47 -3.46 -1.06 -1.26
C VAL A 47 -4.58 -0.65 -2.21
N TYR A 48 -5.40 0.30 -1.78
CA TYR A 48 -6.46 0.88 -2.59
C TYR A 48 -6.15 2.34 -2.90
N ARG A 49 -6.38 2.74 -4.14
CA ARG A 49 -6.39 4.12 -4.59
C ARG A 49 -7.68 4.41 -5.32
N THR A 50 -8.49 5.27 -4.71
CA THR A 50 -9.69 5.82 -5.30
C THR A 50 -9.45 7.28 -5.67
N SER A 51 -10.43 7.94 -6.31
CA SER A 51 -10.41 9.38 -6.54
C SER A 51 -10.41 10.21 -5.25
N LEU A 52 -11.05 9.70 -4.18
CA LEU A 52 -11.26 10.43 -2.94
C LEU A 52 -10.27 10.08 -1.84
N GLU A 53 -9.78 8.84 -1.80
CA GLU A 53 -8.95 8.32 -0.71
C GLU A 53 -7.89 7.31 -1.21
N HIS A 54 -6.75 7.31 -0.53
CA HIS A 54 -5.66 6.36 -0.77
C HIS A 54 -5.27 5.73 0.56
N PHE A 55 -5.40 4.41 0.67
CA PHE A 55 -5.16 3.71 1.92
C PHE A 55 -4.68 2.27 1.69
N ALA A 56 -3.96 1.74 2.68
CA ALA A 56 -3.58 0.34 2.73
C ALA A 56 -4.31 -0.35 3.90
N VAL A 57 -4.94 -1.49 3.65
CA VAL A 57 -5.59 -2.31 4.66
C VAL A 57 -4.71 -3.51 4.99
N ILE A 58 -4.52 -3.76 6.27
CA ILE A 58 -3.66 -4.83 6.79
C ILE A 58 -4.55 -5.89 7.44
N TYR A 59 -4.41 -7.12 6.97
CA TYR A 59 -5.10 -8.28 7.50
C TYR A 59 -4.07 -9.27 8.08
N PRO A 60 -4.37 -9.95 9.20
CA PRO A 60 -3.54 -11.04 9.67
C PRO A 60 -3.68 -12.22 8.70
N ARG A 61 -2.57 -12.88 8.33
CA ARG A 61 -2.56 -13.95 7.31
C ARG A 61 -3.53 -15.09 7.62
N LYS A 62 -3.67 -15.45 8.90
CA LYS A 62 -4.54 -16.56 9.35
C LYS A 62 -6.02 -16.19 9.44
N ARG A 63 -6.38 -14.90 9.48
CA ARG A 63 -7.77 -14.44 9.74
C ARG A 63 -8.12 -13.25 8.84
N LEU A 64 -8.41 -13.52 7.58
CA LEU A 64 -8.69 -12.49 6.58
C LEU A 64 -10.03 -11.74 6.78
N SER A 65 -10.87 -12.15 7.74
CA SER A 65 -12.19 -11.54 7.98
C SER A 65 -12.15 -10.22 8.75
N LYS A 66 -11.07 -9.91 9.47
CA LYS A 66 -10.94 -8.67 10.25
C LYS A 66 -9.59 -8.01 9.99
N SER A 67 -9.60 -6.75 9.59
CA SER A 67 -8.38 -5.95 9.48
C SER A 67 -7.81 -5.68 10.86
N ILE A 68 -6.48 -5.63 10.95
CA ILE A 68 -5.75 -5.25 12.15
C ILE A 68 -5.25 -3.81 12.08
N GLY A 69 -5.30 -3.19 10.91
CA GLY A 69 -4.92 -1.79 10.73
C GLY A 69 -5.27 -1.27 9.35
N VAL A 70 -5.38 0.06 9.27
CA VAL A 70 -5.52 0.81 8.02
C VAL A 70 -4.50 1.95 8.06
N VAL A 71 -3.81 2.16 6.94
CA VAL A 71 -2.81 3.20 6.78
C VAL A 71 -3.31 4.20 5.73
N ASN A 72 -3.48 5.46 6.12
CA ASN A 72 -3.76 6.54 5.18
C ASN A 72 -2.49 6.92 4.42
N LEU A 73 -2.48 6.77 3.10
CA LEU A 73 -1.28 6.96 2.27
C LEU A 73 -1.02 8.43 1.88
N ARG A 74 -1.96 9.35 2.12
CA ARG A 74 -1.76 10.79 1.83
C ARG A 74 -0.73 11.42 2.77
N ASN A 75 -0.80 11.02 4.04
CA ASN A 75 0.04 11.57 5.10
C ASN A 75 1.12 10.58 5.50
N THR A 76 1.71 9.85 4.55
CA THR A 76 2.81 8.92 4.86
C THR A 76 4.07 9.25 4.08
N SER A 77 5.23 9.00 4.69
CA SER A 77 6.47 8.77 3.97
C SER A 77 6.80 7.28 3.95
N VAL A 78 7.41 6.83 2.86
CA VAL A 78 7.89 5.46 2.71
C VAL A 78 9.38 5.49 2.41
N GLU A 79 10.15 4.67 3.13
CA GLU A 79 11.61 4.64 3.05
C GLU A 79 12.09 3.20 2.93
N ARG A 80 13.01 2.95 2.01
CA ARG A 80 13.66 1.64 1.86
C ARG A 80 14.63 1.40 3.02
N VAL A 81 14.76 0.13 3.42
CA VAL A 81 15.71 -0.32 4.43
C VAL A 81 16.71 -1.27 3.78
N ASP A 82 17.95 -0.80 3.62
CA ASP A 82 18.99 -1.52 2.89
C ASP A 82 19.43 -2.82 3.57
N SER A 83 19.32 -2.89 4.89
CA SER A 83 19.87 -4.01 5.68
C SER A 83 18.95 -5.24 5.77
N ASN A 84 17.65 -5.13 5.50
CA ASN A 84 16.66 -6.18 5.82
C ASN A 84 15.62 -6.46 4.72
N SER A 85 15.87 -6.07 3.47
CA SER A 85 14.92 -6.29 2.35
C SER A 85 13.49 -5.84 2.70
N GLY A 86 13.33 -4.61 3.16
CA GLY A 86 12.06 -4.10 3.64
C GLY A 86 11.93 -2.58 3.53
N PHE A 87 10.82 -2.05 4.02
CA PHE A 87 10.54 -0.63 3.99
C PHE A 87 9.83 -0.17 5.27
N PHE A 88 10.04 1.10 5.62
CA PHE A 88 9.29 1.79 6.67
C PHE A 88 8.18 2.61 6.06
N VAL A 89 7.03 2.62 6.73
CA VAL A 89 5.95 3.56 6.49
C VAL A 89 5.80 4.41 7.74
N ARG A 90 5.94 5.73 7.61
CA ARG A 90 5.81 6.68 8.72
C ARG A 90 4.66 7.62 8.47
N GLN A 91 3.82 7.86 9.47
CA GLN A 91 2.74 8.85 9.35
C GLN A 91 3.27 10.25 9.67
N LYS A 92 3.05 11.19 8.74
CA LYS A 92 3.36 12.62 8.89
C LYS A 92 2.32 13.27 9.80
N GLY A 93 2.77 14.14 10.70
CA GLY A 93 1.90 14.92 11.60
C GLY A 93 1.71 14.31 12.99
N TYR A 94 2.26 13.12 13.23
CA TYR A 94 2.54 12.64 14.58
C TYR A 94 4.03 12.83 14.85
N ASP A 95 4.41 13.04 16.12
CA ASP A 95 5.80 12.90 16.54
C ASP A 95 6.31 11.56 15.98
N ASN A 96 7.49 11.55 15.36
CA ASN A 96 8.07 10.50 14.48
C ASN A 96 8.06 9.03 14.99
N THR A 97 7.39 8.78 16.11
CA THR A 97 7.13 7.53 16.82
C THR A 97 6.21 6.54 16.09
N ILE A 98 5.24 6.99 15.28
CA ILE A 98 4.31 6.07 14.59
C ILE A 98 4.90 5.62 13.26
N SER A 99 5.56 4.45 13.29
CA SER A 99 6.13 3.81 12.10
C SER A 99 5.79 2.32 12.05
N ALA A 100 5.54 1.82 10.85
CA ALA A 100 5.38 0.39 10.57
C ALA A 100 6.52 -0.07 9.66
N LYS A 101 7.18 -1.18 10.02
CA LYS A 101 8.22 -1.79 9.19
C LYS A 101 7.69 -3.07 8.55
N PHE A 102 7.75 -3.13 7.22
CA PHE A 102 7.38 -4.29 6.45
C PHE A 102 8.62 -4.94 5.83
N LEU A 103 8.68 -6.26 5.88
CA LEU A 103 9.66 -7.05 5.12
C LEU A 103 8.96 -7.67 3.91
N CYS A 104 9.68 -7.69 2.78
CA CYS A 104 9.22 -8.21 1.50
C CYS A 104 10.37 -8.88 0.76
N SER A 105 10.08 -9.50 -0.39
CA SER A 105 11.16 -9.95 -1.28
C SER A 105 11.87 -8.73 -1.90
N GLU A 106 13.17 -8.82 -2.16
CA GLU A 106 13.89 -7.74 -2.85
C GLU A 106 13.36 -7.45 -4.25
N ARG A 107 12.76 -8.46 -4.89
CA ARG A 107 12.16 -8.33 -6.22
C ARG A 107 10.88 -7.49 -6.18
N ASP A 108 10.17 -7.50 -5.05
CA ASP A 108 8.88 -6.81 -4.89
C ASP A 108 9.00 -5.43 -4.23
N ILE A 109 10.17 -5.08 -3.69
CA ILE A 109 10.34 -3.90 -2.85
C ILE A 109 9.97 -2.61 -3.57
N GLU A 110 10.44 -2.41 -4.80
CA GLU A 110 10.13 -1.22 -5.59
C GLU A 110 8.63 -1.09 -5.87
N ALA A 111 7.98 -2.21 -6.20
CA ALA A 111 6.53 -2.22 -6.43
C ALA A 111 5.75 -1.86 -5.15
N TRP A 112 6.23 -2.27 -3.97
CA TRP A 112 5.63 -1.87 -2.69
C TRP A 112 5.90 -0.42 -2.34
N LEU A 113 7.13 0.09 -2.53
CA LEU A 113 7.47 1.50 -2.33
C LEU A 113 6.59 2.41 -3.18
N LEU A 114 6.43 2.09 -4.47
CA LEU A 114 5.54 2.82 -5.38
C LEU A 114 4.08 2.74 -4.93
N ALA A 115 3.61 1.57 -4.50
CA ALA A 115 2.25 1.40 -4.03
C ALA A 115 1.96 2.23 -2.75
N PHE A 116 2.93 2.40 -1.86
CA PHE A 116 2.80 3.17 -0.62
C PHE A 116 3.17 4.66 -0.76
N ALA A 117 3.82 5.06 -1.85
CA ALA A 117 4.24 6.44 -2.05
C ALA A 117 3.02 7.39 -2.07
N PRO A 118 3.03 8.50 -1.32
CA PRO A 118 1.96 9.49 -1.42
C PRO A 118 1.89 9.98 -2.87
N ASN A 119 0.72 9.87 -3.50
CA ASN A 119 0.55 10.42 -4.85
C ASN A 119 0.76 11.92 -4.77
N LYS A 120 1.79 12.43 -5.46
CA LYS A 120 1.97 13.88 -5.65
C LYS A 120 1.01 14.46 -6.69
N SER A 121 0.10 13.66 -7.23
CA SER A 121 -0.84 14.06 -8.29
C SER A 121 -2.04 14.87 -7.78
N SER A 122 -1.92 15.59 -6.67
CA SER A 122 -2.83 16.70 -6.36
C SER A 122 -2.36 17.98 -7.05
N ASN A 123 -2.00 17.89 -8.34
CA ASN A 123 -2.10 19.04 -9.22
C ASN A 123 -3.47 18.95 -9.90
N CYS A 124 -4.51 19.13 -9.10
CA CYS A 124 -5.75 19.68 -9.63
C CYS A 124 -5.42 21.14 -9.97
N HIS A 125 -4.77 21.36 -11.11
CA HIS A 125 -4.77 22.67 -11.78
C HIS A 125 -6.18 22.93 -12.30
N HIS A 126 -7.17 22.94 -11.41
CA HIS A 126 -8.41 23.65 -11.67
C HIS A 126 -8.09 25.10 -11.31
N HIS A 127 -7.47 25.80 -12.25
CA HIS A 127 -7.69 27.23 -12.41
C HIS A 127 -9.19 27.41 -12.72
N ALA A 128 -10.04 27.26 -11.71
CA ALA A 128 -11.38 27.81 -11.75
C ALA A 128 -11.22 29.28 -11.40
N SER A 129 -10.74 30.07 -12.37
CA SER A 129 -10.98 31.51 -12.35
C SER A 129 -12.49 31.68 -12.41
N LEU A 130 -13.09 32.07 -11.28
CA LEU A 130 -14.50 32.45 -11.28
C LEU A 130 -14.66 33.64 -12.24
N PRO A 131 -15.63 33.61 -13.16
CA PRO A 131 -15.91 34.77 -14.00
C PRO A 131 -16.31 35.94 -13.10
N VAL A 132 -15.54 37.02 -13.17
CA VAL A 132 -15.86 38.27 -12.46
C VAL A 132 -17.07 38.88 -13.14
N LEU A 133 -18.21 38.87 -12.44
CA LEU A 133 -19.40 39.64 -12.82
C LEU A 133 -19.07 41.12 -12.57
N VAL A 134 -18.93 41.88 -13.66
CA VAL A 134 -18.88 43.34 -13.60
C VAL A 134 -20.33 43.83 -13.59
N GLU A 135 -20.75 44.42 -12.48
CA GLU A 135 -22.03 45.14 -12.41
C GLU A 135 -21.91 46.38 -13.30
N ALA A 136 -22.79 46.50 -14.30
CA ALA A 136 -22.91 47.70 -15.10
C ALA A 136 -23.67 48.75 -14.28
N GLU A 137 -22.99 49.84 -13.92
CA GLU A 137 -23.64 51.02 -13.33
C GLU A 137 -24.51 51.67 -14.43
N GLU A 138 -25.83 51.59 -14.24
CA GLU A 138 -26.79 52.30 -15.07
C GLU A 138 -27.15 53.63 -14.40
N SER A 139 -26.75 54.72 -15.08
CA SER A 139 -27.16 56.13 -14.95
C SER A 139 -26.58 56.99 -13.82
#